data_AF-A0A7C9CAK2-F1
#
_entry.id   AF-A0A7C9CAK2-F1
#
_cell.length_a   1.000
_cell.length_b   1.000
_cell.length_c   1.000
_cell.angle_alpha   90.00
_cell.angle_beta   90.00
_cell.angle_gamma   90.00
#
_symmetry.space_group_name_H-M   'P 1'
#
loop_
_entity.id
_entity.type
_entity.pdbx_description
1 polymer ?
#
loop_
_entity_poly.entity_id
_entity_poly.type
_entity_poly.pdbx_seq_one_letter_code
_entity_poly.pdbx_strand_id
1 'polypeptide(L)'
;LLAQYTLDYEASRGQSSDIKMLISTQRSGTAADKVSAYSVLIGDNPIANMRSLDALLAMVTSKVGKRHALTGFEALKEMFIQSLLPERKLKTLFQRPINQLPETKDGYSLLLFWYWEECLKSRYERFVGALEDASRDMLRILKDKALKIMYAL
;
A
#
# COMPACT_ATOMS: atom_id res chain seq x y z
N LEU A 1 7.84 -11.90 -12.92
CA LEU A 1 6.83 -10.95 -13.44
C LEU A 1 6.82 -9.64 -12.65
N LEU A 2 6.41 -9.61 -11.37
CA LEU A 2 6.37 -8.35 -10.60
C LEU A 2 7.74 -7.67 -10.47
N ALA A 3 8.80 -8.42 -10.14
CA ALA A 3 10.15 -7.86 -10.05
C ALA A 3 10.63 -7.25 -11.37
N GLN A 4 10.34 -7.91 -12.50
CA GLN A 4 10.66 -7.38 -13.82
C GLN A 4 9.88 -6.09 -14.10
N TYR A 5 8.57 -6.08 -13.81
CA TYR A 5 7.73 -4.90 -13.96
C TYR A 5 8.25 -3.71 -13.15
N THR A 6 8.68 -3.95 -11.90
CA THR A 6 9.31 -2.92 -11.06
C THR A 6 10.60 -2.40 -11.68
N LEU A 7 11.47 -3.27 -12.20
CA LEU A 7 12.71 -2.85 -12.89
C LEU A 7 12.42 -2.03 -14.15
N ASP A 8 11.43 -2.43 -14.96
CA ASP A 8 11.04 -1.71 -16.16
C ASP A 8 10.47 -0.32 -15.83
N TYR A 9 9.69 -0.22 -14.75
CA TYR A 9 9.21 1.05 -14.21
C TYR A 9 10.39 1.93 -13.73
N GLU A 10 11.34 1.37 -12.97
CA GLU A 10 12.52 2.08 -12.48
C GLU A 10 13.43 2.59 -13.62
N ALA A 11 13.59 1.81 -14.68
CA ALA A 11 14.38 2.15 -15.86
C ALA A 11 13.73 3.24 -16.72
N SER A 12 12.39 3.33 -16.72
CA SER A 12 11.62 4.31 -17.48
C SER A 12 11.19 5.48 -16.58
N ARG A 13 9.99 5.40 -16.00
CA ARG A 13 9.37 6.46 -15.20
C ARG A 13 10.17 6.80 -13.95
N GLY A 14 10.83 5.82 -13.34
CA GLY A 14 11.66 5.98 -12.15
C GLY A 14 12.86 6.91 -12.33
N GLN A 15 13.26 7.21 -13.58
CA GLN A 15 14.37 8.13 -13.86
C GLN A 15 14.00 9.61 -13.80
N SER A 16 12.70 9.94 -13.75
CA SER A 16 12.21 11.31 -13.62
C SER A 16 12.81 12.01 -12.39
N SER A 17 13.14 13.30 -12.52
CA SER A 17 13.63 14.13 -11.42
C SER A 17 12.67 14.13 -10.23
N ASP A 18 11.36 14.12 -10.51
CA ASP A 18 10.31 14.16 -9.49
C ASP A 18 10.30 12.85 -8.69
N ILE A 19 10.40 11.71 -9.38
CA ILE A 19 10.45 10.39 -8.73
C ILE A 19 11.73 10.25 -7.90
N LYS A 20 12.88 10.70 -8.41
CA LYS A 20 14.13 10.71 -7.66
C LYS A 20 14.05 11.59 -6.41
N MET A 21 13.39 12.75 -6.51
CA MET A 21 13.15 13.62 -5.37
C MET A 21 12.28 12.92 -4.33
N LEU A 22 11.18 12.26 -4.74
CA LEU A 22 10.32 11.50 -3.83
C LEU A 22 11.08 10.36 -3.12
N ILE A 23 11.90 9.60 -3.85
CA ILE A 23 12.75 8.54 -3.27
C ILE A 23 13.73 9.12 -2.23
N SER A 24 14.31 10.30 -2.50
CA SER A 24 15.16 11.00 -1.53
C SER A 24 14.37 11.39 -0.28
N THR A 25 13.19 11.98 -0.46
CA THR A 25 12.28 12.38 0.63
C THR A 25 11.87 11.20 1.52
N GLN A 26 11.62 10.02 0.95
CA GLN A 26 11.34 8.81 1.74
C GLN A 26 12.48 8.43 2.70
N ARG A 27 13.73 8.75 2.34
CA ARG A 27 14.91 8.38 3.13
C ARG A 27 15.21 9.42 4.21
N SER A 28 15.26 10.69 3.85
CA SER A 28 15.78 11.77 4.70
C SER A 28 14.72 12.78 5.19
N GLY A 29 13.48 12.71 4.69
CA GLY A 29 12.42 13.63 5.06
C GLY A 29 11.88 13.42 6.49
N THR A 30 11.05 14.36 6.96
CA THR A 30 10.30 14.17 8.20
C THR A 30 9.25 13.07 8.04
N ALA A 31 8.65 12.59 9.13
CA ALA A 31 7.62 11.56 9.02
C ALA A 31 6.42 11.98 8.15
N ALA A 32 6.04 13.26 8.19
CA ALA A 32 4.99 13.79 7.31
C ALA A 32 5.44 13.75 5.84
N ASP A 33 6.67 14.18 5.55
CA ASP A 33 7.22 14.15 4.20
C ASP A 33 7.32 12.72 3.67
N LYS A 34 7.70 11.76 4.52
CA LYS A 34 7.76 10.34 4.18
C LYS A 34 6.37 9.80 3.84
N VAL A 35 5.36 10.08 4.65
CA VAL A 35 3.97 9.67 4.36
C VAL A 35 3.52 10.25 3.01
N SER A 36 3.73 11.54 2.78
CA SER A 36 3.40 12.19 1.50
C SER A 36 4.14 11.53 0.32
N ALA A 37 5.44 11.28 0.46
CA ALA A 37 6.23 10.64 -0.59
C ALA A 37 5.80 9.19 -0.86
N TYR A 38 5.43 8.42 0.16
CA TYR A 38 4.84 7.09 -0.02
C TYR A 38 3.52 7.17 -0.78
N SER A 39 2.60 8.05 -0.35
CA SER A 39 1.29 8.21 -0.99
C SER A 39 1.40 8.59 -2.47
N VAL A 40 2.29 9.53 -2.81
CA VAL A 40 2.50 9.95 -4.21
C VAL A 40 3.06 8.80 -5.06
N LEU A 41 4.05 8.06 -4.54
CA LEU A 41 4.64 6.94 -5.29
C LEU A 41 3.64 5.78 -5.49
N ILE A 42 2.82 5.48 -4.47
CA ILE A 42 1.75 4.49 -4.59
C ILE A 42 0.71 4.96 -5.63
N GLY A 43 0.34 6.24 -5.61
CA GLY A 43 -0.61 6.82 -6.57
C GLY A 43 -0.10 6.86 -8.00
N ASP A 44 1.21 7.07 -8.22
CA ASP A 44 1.81 7.05 -9.56
C ASP A 44 1.77 5.64 -10.18
N ASN A 45 2.19 4.63 -9.43
CA ASN A 45 2.08 3.25 -9.87
C ASN A 45 2.04 2.27 -8.67
N PRO A 46 0.87 1.75 -8.29
CA PRO A 46 0.75 0.92 -7.09
C PRO A 46 1.32 -0.49 -7.29
N ILE A 47 1.51 -0.95 -8.53
CA ILE A 47 2.11 -2.24 -8.84
C ILE A 47 3.63 -2.17 -8.64
N ALA A 48 4.26 -1.12 -9.17
CA ALA A 48 5.70 -0.91 -9.04
C ALA A 48 6.10 -0.48 -7.60
N ASN A 49 5.24 0.28 -6.91
CA ASN A 49 5.56 0.91 -5.63
C ASN A 49 5.01 0.17 -4.39
N MET A 50 4.86 -1.16 -4.44
CA MET A 50 4.41 -1.94 -3.28
C MET A 50 5.31 -1.78 -2.04
N ARG A 51 6.60 -1.52 -2.22
CA ARG A 51 7.53 -1.22 -1.13
C ARG A 51 7.17 0.07 -0.38
N SER A 52 6.63 1.06 -1.08
CA SER A 52 6.14 2.30 -0.46
C SER A 52 4.92 2.02 0.42
N LEU A 53 4.01 1.15 -0.03
CA LEU A 53 2.87 0.70 0.77
C LEU A 53 3.33 -0.10 2.00
N ASP A 54 4.33 -0.98 1.85
CA ASP A 54 4.92 -1.73 2.97
C ASP A 54 5.56 -0.80 4.02
N ALA A 55 6.26 0.23 3.58
CA ALA A 55 6.88 1.22 4.47
C ALA A 55 5.83 2.06 5.21
N LEU A 56 4.76 2.48 4.52
CA LEU A 56 3.65 3.20 5.14
C LEU A 56 2.90 2.31 6.14
N LEU A 57 2.70 1.03 5.84
CA LEU A 57 2.15 0.05 6.78
C LEU A 57 3.05 -0.13 8.00
N ALA A 58 4.37 -0.19 7.80
CA ALA A 58 5.32 -0.32 8.90
C ALA A 58 5.17 0.84 9.92
N MET A 59 4.85 2.05 9.46
CA MET A 59 4.62 3.21 10.33
C MET A 59 3.41 3.06 11.26
N VAL A 60 2.34 2.40 10.81
CA VAL A 60 1.13 2.20 11.63
C VAL A 60 1.17 0.91 12.45
N THR A 61 1.92 -0.09 12.01
CA THR A 61 2.13 -1.34 12.77
C THR A 61 3.23 -1.21 13.83
N SER A 62 4.06 -0.18 13.76
CA SER A 62 5.15 0.03 14.72
C SER A 62 4.60 0.36 16.11
N LYS A 63 5.07 -0.39 17.11
CA LYS A 63 4.78 -0.12 18.53
C LYS A 63 5.52 1.12 19.06
N VAL A 64 6.55 1.58 18.36
CA VAL A 64 7.40 2.73 18.73
C VAL A 64 7.12 3.89 17.78
N GLY A 65 6.89 5.10 18.32
CA GLY A 65 6.63 6.30 17.50
C GLY A 65 5.17 6.53 17.11
N LYS A 66 4.22 6.33 18.04
CA LYS A 66 2.76 6.43 17.85
C LYS A 66 2.26 7.73 17.19
N ARG A 67 3.03 8.83 17.29
CA ARG A 67 2.67 10.11 16.65
C ARG A 67 2.64 10.00 15.12
N HIS A 68 3.48 9.14 14.54
CA HIS A 68 3.53 8.90 13.09
C HIS A 68 2.42 7.97 12.62
N ALA A 69 1.94 7.08 13.49
CA ALA A 69 0.84 6.19 13.18
C ALA A 69 -0.45 6.96 12.83
N LEU A 70 -0.72 8.10 13.49
CA LEU A 70 -1.93 8.91 13.23
C LEU A 70 -2.03 9.38 11.78
N THR A 71 -0.94 9.96 11.24
CA THR A 71 -0.89 10.43 9.85
C THR A 71 -0.85 9.25 8.87
N GLY A 72 -0.15 8.18 9.24
CA GLY A 72 -0.12 6.95 8.43
C GLY A 72 -1.50 6.31 8.28
N PHE A 73 -2.31 6.27 9.35
CA PHE A 73 -3.66 5.72 9.31
C PHE A 73 -4.59 6.47 8.36
N GLU A 74 -4.53 7.82 8.36
CA GLU A 74 -5.30 8.63 7.42
C GLU A 74 -4.88 8.40 5.98
N ALA A 75 -3.57 8.42 5.71
CA ALA A 75 -3.04 8.16 4.37
C ALA A 75 -3.43 6.76 3.87
N LEU A 76 -3.30 5.72 4.71
CA LEU A 76 -3.69 4.36 4.33
C LEU A 76 -5.20 4.24 4.09
N LYS A 77 -6.04 4.85 4.93
CA LYS A 77 -7.49 4.88 4.70
C LYS A 77 -7.79 5.47 3.32
N GLU A 78 -7.24 6.64 3.03
CA GLU A 78 -7.48 7.33 1.77
C GLU A 78 -7.02 6.49 0.57
N MET A 79 -5.80 5.95 0.63
CA MET A 79 -5.26 5.09 -0.43
C MET A 79 -6.10 3.84 -0.66
N PHE A 80 -6.46 3.12 0.42
CA PHE A 80 -7.25 1.90 0.28
C PHE A 80 -8.65 2.19 -0.27
N ILE A 81 -9.37 3.15 0.29
CA ILE A 81 -10.76 3.41 -0.09
C ILE A 81 -10.85 4.05 -1.49
N GLN A 82 -10.00 5.03 -1.79
CA GLN A 82 -10.16 5.82 -3.02
C GLN A 82 -9.46 5.21 -4.23
N SER A 83 -8.36 4.48 -4.02
CA SER A 83 -7.42 4.19 -5.12
C SER A 83 -7.06 2.71 -5.29
N LEU A 84 -7.02 1.94 -4.20
CA LEU A 84 -6.49 0.56 -4.25
C LEU A 84 -7.56 -0.52 -4.21
N LEU A 85 -8.63 -0.34 -3.43
CA LEU A 85 -9.67 -1.35 -3.30
C LEU A 85 -10.68 -1.27 -4.45
N PRO A 86 -11.04 -2.41 -5.05
CA PRO A 86 -12.14 -2.44 -6.01
C PRO A 86 -13.49 -2.47 -5.29
N GLU A 87 -14.57 -2.15 -6.02
CA GLU A 87 -15.99 -2.29 -5.60
C GLU A 87 -16.44 -3.77 -5.49
N ARG A 88 -15.57 -4.64 -5.00
CA ARG A 88 -15.80 -6.08 -4.77
C ARG A 88 -14.77 -6.63 -3.78
N LYS A 89 -15.03 -7.81 -3.24
CA LYS A 89 -14.05 -8.51 -2.38
C LYS A 89 -12.75 -8.81 -3.15
N LEU A 90 -11.61 -8.63 -2.48
CA LEU A 90 -10.30 -9.02 -2.97
C LEU A 90 -10.17 -10.54 -3.04
N LYS A 91 -9.64 -11.03 -4.17
CA LYS A 91 -9.46 -12.45 -4.45
C LYS A 91 -8.00 -12.87 -4.29
N THR A 92 -7.78 -14.06 -3.74
CA THR A 92 -6.47 -14.71 -3.77
C THR A 92 -6.24 -15.38 -5.13
N LEU A 93 -4.99 -15.73 -5.46
CA LEU A 93 -4.65 -16.48 -6.66
C LEU A 93 -5.39 -17.82 -6.73
N PHE A 94 -5.54 -18.52 -5.59
CA PHE A 94 -6.29 -19.78 -5.52
C PHE A 94 -7.76 -19.66 -5.94
N GLN A 95 -8.34 -18.46 -5.86
CA GLN A 95 -9.72 -18.19 -6.29
C GLN A 95 -9.81 -17.80 -7.78
N ARG A 96 -8.69 -17.80 -8.51
CA ARG A 96 -8.60 -17.45 -9.92
C ARG A 96 -8.37 -18.70 -10.77
N PRO A 97 -8.88 -18.75 -12.02
CA PRO A 97 -8.66 -19.87 -12.92
C PRO A 97 -7.27 -19.81 -13.55
N ILE A 98 -6.21 -19.96 -12.74
CA ILE A 98 -4.81 -19.87 -13.20
C ILE A 98 -4.52 -20.90 -14.30
N ASN A 99 -5.09 -22.11 -14.18
CA ASN A 99 -4.90 -23.20 -15.14
C ASN A 99 -5.54 -22.92 -16.51
N GLN A 100 -6.37 -21.88 -16.63
CA GLN A 100 -7.01 -21.48 -17.88
C GLN A 100 -6.33 -20.24 -18.49
N LEU A 101 -5.23 -19.75 -17.89
CA LEU A 101 -4.51 -18.61 -18.43
C LEU A 101 -3.79 -19.02 -19.73
N PRO A 102 -3.98 -18.28 -20.83
CA PRO A 102 -3.21 -18.49 -22.04
C PRO A 102 -1.75 -18.05 -21.81
N GLU A 103 -0.79 -18.74 -22.43
CA GLU A 103 0.63 -18.37 -22.42
C GLU A 103 0.93 -17.22 -23.40
N THR A 104 0.14 -16.16 -23.32
CA THR A 104 0.29 -14.95 -24.14
C THR A 104 0.74 -13.78 -23.27
N LYS A 105 1.22 -12.70 -23.90
CA LYS A 105 1.55 -11.45 -23.18
C LYS A 105 0.39 -10.96 -22.32
N ASP A 106 -0.84 -11.08 -22.82
CA ASP A 106 -2.05 -10.68 -22.10
C ASP A 106 -2.33 -11.60 -20.91
N GLY A 107 -2.12 -12.92 -21.08
CA GLY A 107 -2.22 -13.89 -19.98
C GLY A 107 -1.21 -13.62 -18.85
N TYR A 108 0.05 -13.34 -19.20
CA TYR A 108 1.07 -12.95 -18.21
C TYR A 108 0.76 -11.62 -17.52
N SER A 109 0.17 -10.66 -18.25
CA SER A 109 -0.25 -9.37 -17.71
C SER A 109 -1.42 -9.55 -16.73
N LEU A 110 -2.40 -10.40 -17.07
CA LEU A 110 -3.50 -10.75 -16.18
C LEU A 110 -3.02 -11.47 -14.91
N LEU A 111 -2.06 -12.40 -15.05
CA LEU A 111 -1.43 -13.07 -13.91
C LEU A 111 -0.70 -12.08 -12.99
N LEU A 112 0.00 -11.08 -13.56
CA LEU A 112 0.63 -10.01 -12.81
C LEU A 112 -0.40 -9.22 -11.98
N PHE A 113 -1.53 -8.84 -12.57
CA PHE A 113 -2.60 -8.15 -11.84
C PHE A 113 -3.21 -9.02 -10.72
N TRP A 114 -3.43 -10.31 -10.97
CA TRP A 114 -3.93 -11.22 -9.92
C TRP A 114 -2.94 -11.39 -8.78
N TYR A 115 -1.65 -11.53 -9.08
CA TYR A 115 -0.62 -11.61 -8.04
C TYR A 115 -0.50 -10.30 -7.24
N TRP A 116 -0.61 -9.16 -7.91
CA TRP A 116 -0.67 -7.86 -7.24
C TRP A 116 -1.89 -7.75 -6.32
N GLU A 117 -3.06 -8.21 -6.75
CA GLU A 117 -4.26 -8.21 -5.92
C GLU A 117 -4.12 -9.06 -4.66
N GLU A 118 -3.50 -10.24 -4.76
CA GLU A 118 -3.19 -11.05 -3.58
C GLU A 118 -2.22 -10.34 -2.63
N CYS A 119 -1.19 -9.70 -3.17
CA CYS A 119 -0.27 -8.88 -2.41
C CYS A 119 -0.98 -7.71 -1.71
N LEU A 120 -1.94 -7.08 -2.38
CA LEU A 120 -2.75 -6.00 -1.83
C LEU A 120 -3.65 -6.53 -0.69
N LYS A 121 -4.26 -7.70 -0.86
CA LYS A 121 -5.10 -8.34 0.15
C LYS A 121 -4.36 -8.57 1.46
N SER A 122 -3.16 -9.15 1.40
CA SER A 122 -2.32 -9.36 2.59
C SER A 122 -1.97 -8.05 3.31
N ARG A 123 -1.75 -6.97 2.56
CA ARG A 123 -1.46 -5.64 3.10
C ARG A 123 -2.68 -4.97 3.73
N TYR A 124 -3.85 -5.14 3.12
CA TYR A 124 -5.11 -4.68 3.69
C TYR A 124 -5.46 -5.42 4.98
N GLU A 125 -5.22 -6.73 5.05
CA GLU A 125 -5.37 -7.51 6.30
C GLU A 125 -4.44 -6.97 7.41
N ARG A 126 -3.17 -6.67 7.09
CA ARG A 126 -2.24 -6.03 8.04
C ARG A 126 -2.71 -4.65 8.50
N PHE A 127 -3.30 -3.86 7.60
CA PHE A 127 -3.88 -2.56 7.94
C PHE A 127 -5.07 -2.70 8.91
N VAL A 128 -5.98 -3.63 8.64
CA VAL A 128 -7.12 -3.91 9.53
C VAL A 128 -6.63 -4.39 10.90
N GLY A 129 -5.62 -5.26 10.96
CA GLY A 129 -4.99 -5.67 12.21
C GLY A 129 -4.36 -4.50 12.98
N ALA A 130 -3.69 -3.58 12.28
CA ALA A 130 -3.12 -2.38 12.90
C ALA A 130 -4.22 -1.46 13.48
N LEU A 131 -5.36 -1.33 12.80
CA LEU A 131 -6.52 -0.60 13.33
C LEU A 131 -7.08 -1.29 14.58
N GLU A 132 -7.22 -2.61 14.56
CA GLU A 132 -7.71 -3.39 15.71
C GLU A 132 -6.83 -3.13 16.94
N ASP A 133 -5.51 -3.24 16.80
CA ASP A 133 -4.55 -2.94 17.86
C ASP A 133 -4.67 -1.48 18.33
N ALA A 134 -4.76 -0.52 17.40
CA ALA A 134 -4.89 0.89 17.71
C ALA A 134 -6.21 1.24 18.45
N SER A 135 -7.29 0.53 18.19
CA SER A 135 -8.59 0.70 18.88
C SER A 135 -8.55 0.28 20.36
N ARG A 136 -7.56 -0.55 20.73
CA ARG A 136 -7.30 -1.01 22.09
C ARG A 136 -6.15 -0.25 22.77
N ASP A 137 -5.57 0.74 22.10
CA ASP A 137 -4.45 1.51 22.64
C ASP A 137 -4.87 2.39 23.83
N MET A 138 -3.97 2.57 24.80
CA MET A 138 -4.17 3.46 25.94
C MET A 138 -4.26 4.93 25.53
N LEU A 139 -3.66 5.30 24.40
CA LEU A 139 -3.62 6.67 23.91
C LEU A 139 -4.95 7.00 23.20
N ARG A 140 -5.80 7.77 23.88
CA ARG A 140 -7.18 8.10 23.44
C ARG A 140 -7.27 8.61 22.01
N ILE A 141 -6.38 9.52 21.59
CA ILE A 141 -6.43 10.08 20.22
C ILE A 141 -6.23 9.01 19.14
N LEU A 142 -5.44 7.98 19.43
CA LEU A 142 -5.15 6.89 18.50
C LEU A 142 -6.35 5.95 18.43
N LYS A 143 -6.91 5.60 19.60
CA LYS A 143 -8.16 4.84 19.70
C LYS A 143 -9.31 5.50 18.95
N ASP A 144 -9.55 6.80 19.20
CA ASP A 144 -10.65 7.53 18.57
C ASP A 144 -10.47 7.60 17.04
N LYS A 145 -9.23 7.79 16.57
CA LYS A 145 -8.93 7.80 15.14
C LYS A 145 -9.13 6.42 14.51
N ALA A 146 -8.65 5.34 15.14
CA ALA A 146 -8.83 3.98 14.66
C ALA A 146 -10.32 3.62 14.54
N LEU A 147 -11.13 3.90 15.57
CA LEU A 147 -12.57 3.62 15.56
C LEU A 147 -13.31 4.39 14.47
N LYS A 148 -12.96 5.67 14.26
CA LYS A 148 -13.54 6.48 13.16
C LYS A 148 -13.19 5.93 11.78
N ILE A 149 -11.97 5.43 11.61
CA ILE A 149 -11.54 4.83 10.34
C ILE A 149 -12.27 3.51 10.13
N MET A 150 -12.35 2.64 11.13
CA MET A 150 -13.09 1.38 11.05
C MET A 150 -14.55 1.58 10.67
N TYR A 151 -15.22 2.59 11.23
CA TYR A 151 -16.61 2.90 10.89
C TYR A 151 -16.80 3.32 9.42
N ALA A 152 -15.74 3.86 8.79
CA ALA A 152 -15.77 4.33 7.41
C ALA A 152 -15.32 3.29 6.38
N LEU A 153 -14.83 2.13 6.81
CA LEU A 153 -14.46 0.99 5.96
C LEU A 153 -15.66 0.06 5.78
#